data_AF-A0A535TZI4-F1
#
_entry.id   AF-A0A535TZI4-F1
#
_cell.length_a   1.000
_cell.length_b   1.000
_cell.length_c   1.000
_cell.angle_alpha   90.00
_cell.angle_beta   90.00
_cell.angle_gamma   90.00
#
_symmetry.space_group_name_H-M   'P 1'
#
loop_
_entity.id
_entity.type
_entity.pdbx_description
1 polymer ?
#
loop_
_entity_poly.entity_id
_entity_poly.type
_entity_poly.pdbx_seq_one_letter_code
_entity_poly.pdbx_strand_id
1 'polypeptide(L)' 'MPHRALSVFENLPDQSILQRIGNTPLIRIRLLEKEFPHITFYAKAEWFNPGGS' A
#
# COMPACT_ATOMS: atom_id res chain seq x y z
N MET A 1 -37.78 -19.14 -16.98
CA MET A 1 -36.57 -18.75 -16.21
C MET A 1 -35.93 -17.56 -16.90
N PRO A 2 -36.11 -16.32 -16.45
CA PRO A 2 -35.52 -15.17 -17.13
C PRO A 2 -34.02 -15.14 -16.86
N HIS A 3 -33.22 -14.94 -17.90
CA HIS A 3 -31.78 -14.78 -17.81
C HIS A 3 -31.44 -13.53 -16.99
N ARG A 4 -30.61 -13.71 -15.96
CA ARG A 4 -30.10 -12.63 -15.11
C ARG A 4 -29.12 -11.81 -15.96
N ALA A 5 -29.53 -10.61 -16.37
CA ALA A 5 -28.62 -9.67 -17.00
C ALA A 5 -27.48 -9.34 -16.02
N LEU A 6 -26.24 -9.50 -16.47
CA LEU A 6 -25.06 -9.06 -15.73
C LEU A 6 -25.12 -7.52 -15.67
N SER A 7 -25.42 -6.97 -14.50
CA SER A 7 -25.32 -5.53 -14.26
C SER A 7 -23.84 -5.16 -14.23
N VAL A 8 -23.37 -4.44 -15.24
CA VAL A 8 -22.11 -3.72 -15.17
C VAL A 8 -22.31 -2.63 -14.13
N PHE A 9 -21.72 -2.81 -12.94
CA PHE A 9 -21.65 -1.73 -11.98
C PHE A 9 -20.78 -0.63 -12.60
N GLU A 10 -21.33 0.58 -12.70
CA GLU A 10 -20.49 1.74 -12.99
C GLU A 10 -19.43 1.81 -11.90
N ASN A 11 -18.15 1.70 -12.31
CA ASN A 11 -17.03 1.96 -11.43
C ASN A 11 -17.17 3.42 -10.98
N LEU A 12 -17.69 3.63 -9.77
CA LEU A 12 -17.54 4.89 -9.08
C LEU A 12 -16.04 5.22 -9.04
N PRO A 13 -15.62 6.46 -9.33
CA PRO A 13 -14.22 6.84 -9.35
C PRO A 13 -13.71 7.00 -7.91
N ASP A 14 -13.74 5.92 -7.13
CA ASP A 14 -12.79 5.74 -6.05
C ASP A 14 -11.40 5.68 -6.69
N GLN A 15 -10.41 6.33 -6.08
CA GLN A 15 -9.09 6.48 -6.65
C GLN A 15 -8.60 5.16 -7.25
N SER A 16 -8.22 5.21 -8.54
CA SER A 16 -7.85 4.01 -9.26
C SER A 16 -6.73 3.28 -8.52
N ILE A 17 -6.64 1.96 -8.69
CA ILE A 17 -5.59 1.18 -8.02
C ILE A 17 -4.18 1.76 -8.31
N LEU A 18 -3.96 2.33 -9.48
CA LEU A 18 -2.70 2.99 -9.85
C LEU A 18 -2.46 4.29 -9.06
N GLN A 19 -3.51 5.02 -8.68
CA GLN A 19 -3.40 6.23 -7.84
C GLN A 19 -3.00 5.91 -6.39
N ARG A 20 -3.04 4.63 -5.99
CA ARG A 20 -2.61 4.17 -4.65
C ARG A 20 -1.13 3.76 -4.60
N ILE A 21 -0.38 3.87 -5.71
CA ILE A 21 1.06 3.60 -5.74
C ILE A 21 1.83 4.78 -5.12
N GLY A 22 2.81 4.48 -4.27
CA GLY A 22 3.61 5.47 -3.57
C GLY A 22 2.97 5.90 -2.25
N ASN A 23 3.48 7.00 -1.66
CA ASN A 23 3.10 7.47 -0.32
C ASN A 23 3.06 6.36 0.75
N THR A 24 3.94 5.39 0.61
CA THR A 24 4.06 4.24 1.51
C THR A 24 4.67 4.70 2.85
N PRO A 25 4.29 4.08 3.98
CA PRO A 25 4.78 4.49 5.29
C PRO A 25 6.31 4.49 5.39
N LEU A 26 6.86 5.51 6.04
CA LEU A 26 8.23 5.51 6.53
C LEU A 26 8.25 5.00 7.97
N ILE A 27 8.80 3.82 8.19
CA ILE A 27 8.78 3.12 9.48
C ILE A 27 10.13 3.26 10.15
N ARG A 28 10.16 3.73 11.41
CA ARG A 28 11.38 3.74 12.23
C ARG A 28 11.70 2.34 12.74
N ILE A 29 12.90 1.84 12.43
CA ILE A 29 13.38 0.54 12.92
C ILE A 29 14.15 0.76 14.23
N ARG A 30 13.56 0.32 15.35
CA ARG A 30 14.17 0.46 16.69
C ARG A 30 15.01 -0.73 17.13
N LEU A 31 14.92 -1.87 16.42
CA LEU A 31 15.60 -3.11 16.78
C LEU A 31 17.13 -2.97 16.87
N LEU A 32 17.70 -2.05 16.08
CA LEU A 32 19.15 -1.85 15.95
C LEU A 32 19.68 -0.68 16.79
N GLU A 33 18.81 0.05 17.52
CA GLU A 33 19.22 1.27 18.24
C GLU A 33 20.25 0.98 19.35
N LYS A 34 20.25 -0.22 19.94
CA LYS A 34 21.25 -0.61 20.96
C LYS A 34 22.65 -0.81 20.36
N GLU A 35 22.73 -1.42 19.17
CA GLU A 35 23.99 -1.73 18.51
C GLU A 35 24.59 -0.48 17.84
N PHE A 36 23.73 0.42 17.34
CA PHE A 36 24.12 1.63 16.65
C PHE A 36 23.44 2.87 17.25
N PRO A 37 23.87 3.32 18.44
CA PRO A 37 23.17 4.38 19.19
C PRO A 37 23.20 5.76 18.51
N HIS A 38 24.09 5.96 17.54
CA HIS A 38 24.22 7.21 16.79
C HIS A 38 23.58 7.17 15.40
N ILE A 39 22.97 6.03 15.03
CA ILE A 39 22.35 5.84 13.73
C ILE A 39 20.85 5.64 13.92
N THR A 40 20.05 6.36 13.12
CA THR A 40 18.60 6.12 13.08
C THR A 40 18.24 5.41 11.77
N PHE A 41 17.61 4.25 11.88
CA PHE A 41 17.17 3.46 10.75
C PHE A 41 15.71 3.72 10.42
N TYR A 42 15.43 3.92 9.14
CA TYR A 42 14.08 3.99 8.59
C TYR A 42 13.95 3.04 7.40
N ALA A 43 12.79 2.41 7.27
CA ALA A 43 12.43 1.61 6.10
C ALA A 43 11.20 2.22 5.42
N LYS A 44 11.22 2.25 4.09
CA LYS A 44 10.06 2.60 3.29
C LYS A 44 9.25 1.33 3.02
N ALA A 45 8.00 1.31 3.44
CA ALA A 45 7.16 0.12 3.41
C ALA A 45 6.56 -0.15 2.03
N GLU A 46 7.38 -0.34 1.00
CA GLU A 46 6.94 -0.48 -0.40
C GLU A 46 6.00 -1.67 -0.64
N TRP A 47 6.00 -2.68 0.23
CA TRP A 47 5.03 -3.78 0.17
C TRP A 47 3.58 -3.35 0.40
N PHE A 48 3.33 -2.09 0.81
CA PHE A 48 2.00 -1.49 0.87
C PHE A 48 1.48 -1.03 -0.49
N ASN A 49 2.33 -0.94 -1.52
CA ASN A 49 1.87 -0.65 -2.87
C ASN A 49 0.90 -1.75 -3.35
N PRO A 50 -0.12 -1.39 -4.13
CA PRO A 50 -0.90 -2.38 -4.87
C PRO A 50 0.02 -3.23 -5.75
N GLY A 51 -0.13 -4.55 -5.68
CA GLY A 51 0.80 -5.51 -6.32
C GLY A 51 1.85 -6.08 -5.36
N GLY A 52 2.09 -5.43 -4.22
CA GLY A 52 2.98 -5.91 -3.17
C GLY A 52 4.47 -5.64 -3.40
N SER A 53 4.84 -5.05 -4.54
CA SER A 53 6.20 -4.58 -4.88
C SER A 53 6.16 -3.54 -5.99
#